data_AF-A0A4Q6CLP2-F1
#
_entry.id   AF-A0A4Q6CLP2-F1
#
_cell.length_a   1.000
_cell.length_b   1.000
_cell.length_c   1.000
_cell.angle_alpha   90.00
_cell.angle_beta   90.00
_cell.angle_gamma   90.00
#
_symmetry.space_group_name_H-M   'P 1'
#
loop_
_entity.id
_entity.type
_entity.pdbx_description
1 polymer ?
#
loop_
_entity_poly.entity_id
_entity_poly.type
_entity_poly.pdbx_seq_one_letter_code
_entity_poly.pdbx_strand_id
1 'polypeptide(L)'
;MARGKTGPPNASLYDPNGPANRWKYEWNVSQERYDNGTLRAYPGDEYVDFIGMTLYDWDYQHNDTYPYPWPCDDACRLQRQKNAWGHFNWILDRYREFAVEHGKQMAISEWGVGHGQNGRSGGDNPYFIHRMAAWLKDPVNVVNYHIYFDVNNENNHELQDWVVWPMHSPNSSAAYIEEFGNQAVPTQVYIGSSNLMAKHSWKCVDVTGWSSADDLELSQYTCVNQQWNQQFYIDHVGSNQYTLKSHHTQKCMDVRGASLASGASIVQNSCNSSESQKFQIKAVSFGLYNIINVKSGKCVAVSGADSSNSGKIVQETCVPGAMHQQFEMNGMGVR
;
A
#
# COMPACT_ATOMS: atom_id res chain seq x y z
N MET A 1 -31.38 18.61 41.60
CA MET A 1 -30.78 19.94 41.84
C MET A 1 -29.83 20.24 40.71
N ALA A 2 -30.18 21.19 39.86
CA ALA A 2 -29.30 21.74 38.84
C ALA A 2 -28.30 22.71 39.49
N ARG A 3 -27.10 22.80 38.89
CA ARG A 3 -26.49 24.06 38.46
C ARG A 3 -25.35 23.74 37.49
N GLY A 4 -25.55 24.11 36.22
CA GLY A 4 -24.54 24.03 35.18
C GLY A 4 -23.55 25.19 35.21
N LYS A 5 -22.56 25.09 34.34
CA LYS A 5 -21.94 26.23 33.67
C LYS A 5 -21.97 25.99 32.17
N THR A 6 -22.36 27.04 31.48
CA THR A 6 -22.67 27.22 30.07
C THR A 6 -21.43 27.66 29.28
N GLY A 7 -21.28 27.17 28.04
CA GLY A 7 -20.53 27.82 26.95
C GLY A 7 -19.37 27.00 26.35
N PRO A 8 -19.24 26.91 24.99
CA PRO A 8 -18.19 26.13 24.33
C PRO A 8 -16.92 26.97 24.09
N PRO A 9 -15.74 26.35 23.98
CA PRO A 9 -14.68 26.84 23.13
C PRO A 9 -14.48 25.89 21.94
N ASN A 10 -14.68 26.44 20.75
CA ASN A 10 -14.26 25.88 19.48
C ASN A 10 -12.81 25.37 19.55
N ALA A 11 -12.61 24.12 19.14
CA ALA A 11 -11.43 23.75 18.36
C ALA A 11 -11.93 23.24 17.02
N SER A 12 -12.24 24.19 16.14
CA SER A 12 -12.41 23.91 14.72
C SER A 12 -11.09 23.35 14.19
N LEU A 13 -11.08 22.09 13.79
CA LEU A 13 -10.11 21.59 12.79
C LEU A 13 -10.74 21.56 11.38
N TYR A 14 -11.79 22.33 11.16
CA TYR A 14 -12.29 22.61 9.83
C TYR A 14 -11.63 23.89 9.31
N ASP A 15 -10.56 23.70 8.54
CA ASP A 15 -10.11 24.68 7.56
C ASP A 15 -10.89 24.41 6.26
N PRO A 16 -11.86 25.27 5.88
CA PRO A 16 -12.63 25.09 4.66
C PRO A 16 -11.79 25.20 3.37
N ASN A 17 -10.52 25.59 3.45
CA ASN A 17 -9.65 25.87 2.31
C ASN A 17 -8.25 25.21 2.41
N GLY A 18 -8.05 24.23 3.29
CA GLY A 18 -6.77 23.53 3.48
C GLY A 18 -6.46 22.46 2.41
N PRO A 19 -5.19 22.22 2.04
CA PRO A 19 -4.82 21.27 0.98
C PRO A 19 -4.99 19.82 1.44
N ALA A 20 -5.50 18.96 0.54
CA ALA A 20 -5.26 17.52 0.31
C ALA A 20 -4.67 16.57 1.39
N ASN A 21 -4.73 16.85 2.69
CA ASN A 21 -4.06 16.06 3.75
C ASN A 21 -5.06 15.64 4.84
N ARG A 22 -6.08 14.87 4.46
CA ARG A 22 -6.87 14.14 5.46
C ARG A 22 -6.07 12.91 5.89
N TRP A 23 -5.57 12.91 7.13
CA TRP A 23 -5.10 11.69 7.77
C TRP A 23 -6.18 10.63 7.64
N LYS A 24 -5.81 9.44 7.15
CA LYS A 24 -6.72 8.31 7.11
C LYS A 24 -6.63 7.57 8.44
N TYR A 25 -7.79 7.23 8.98
CA TYR A 25 -7.88 6.55 10.25
C TYR A 25 -8.32 5.11 10.02
N GLU A 26 -7.48 4.19 10.47
CA GLU A 26 -7.86 2.80 10.61
C GLU A 26 -8.42 2.60 12.02
N TRP A 27 -9.63 2.03 12.11
CA TRP A 27 -10.11 1.48 13.35
C TRP A 27 -9.66 0.02 13.44
N ASN A 28 -8.47 -0.18 14.01
CA ASN A 28 -7.88 -1.51 14.20
C ASN A 28 -8.31 -2.10 15.53
N VAL A 29 -8.68 -3.37 15.49
CA VAL A 29 -8.96 -4.14 16.70
C VAL A 29 -8.29 -5.51 16.63
N SER A 30 -7.87 -6.01 17.78
CA SER A 30 -7.30 -7.36 17.90
C SER A 30 -8.35 -8.42 17.56
N GLN A 31 -7.89 -9.60 17.12
CA GLN A 31 -8.70 -10.78 16.89
C GLN A 31 -9.61 -11.06 18.09
N GLU A 32 -10.87 -10.66 17.97
CA GLU A 32 -11.89 -11.02 18.93
C GLU A 32 -12.35 -12.44 18.63
N ARG A 33 -12.13 -13.35 19.59
CA ARG A 33 -12.61 -14.73 19.50
C ARG A 33 -14.02 -14.90 20.03
N TYR A 34 -14.59 -13.82 20.58
CA TYR A 34 -15.98 -13.71 21.00
C TYR A 34 -16.49 -12.39 20.42
N ASP A 35 -17.63 -12.38 19.73
CA ASP A 35 -18.32 -11.12 19.38
C ASP A 35 -18.91 -10.52 20.66
N ASN A 36 -18.04 -9.96 21.50
CA ASN A 36 -18.42 -9.32 22.76
C ASN A 36 -18.75 -7.83 22.54
N GLY A 37 -18.96 -7.46 21.28
CA GLY A 37 -19.35 -6.13 20.85
C GLY A 37 -18.20 -5.17 20.61
N THR A 38 -17.04 -5.63 20.12
CA THR A 38 -16.03 -4.74 19.50
C THR A 38 -16.67 -3.80 18.51
N LEU A 39 -17.55 -4.33 17.66
CA LEU A 39 -18.22 -3.55 16.62
C LEU A 39 -19.09 -2.43 17.22
N ARG A 40 -19.47 -2.50 18.50
CA ARG A 40 -20.15 -1.41 19.23
C ARG A 40 -19.21 -0.27 19.61
N ALA A 41 -17.90 -0.50 19.63
CA ALA A 41 -16.88 0.53 19.84
C ALA A 41 -16.48 1.24 18.53
N TYR A 42 -17.12 0.92 17.40
CA TYR A 42 -16.91 1.62 16.14
C TYR A 42 -17.29 3.09 16.30
N PRO A 43 -16.36 4.03 16.07
CA PRO A 43 -16.58 5.44 16.38
C PRO A 43 -17.51 6.13 15.35
N GLY A 44 -17.77 5.51 14.20
CA GLY A 44 -18.68 6.00 13.16
C GLY A 44 -17.99 6.28 11.82
N ASP A 45 -18.78 6.25 10.75
CA ASP A 45 -18.30 6.34 9.35
C ASP A 45 -17.58 7.65 9.03
N GLU A 46 -17.89 8.73 9.76
CA GLU A 46 -17.27 10.04 9.56
C GLU A 46 -15.81 10.11 10.06
N TYR A 47 -15.44 9.19 10.96
CA TYR A 47 -14.12 9.17 11.61
C TYR A 47 -13.18 8.09 11.07
N VAL A 48 -13.72 7.04 10.44
CA VAL A 48 -12.94 5.86 10.04
C VAL A 48 -12.87 5.73 8.53
N ASP A 49 -11.67 5.52 8.01
CA ASP A 49 -11.40 5.26 6.59
C ASP A 49 -11.24 3.76 6.31
N PHE A 50 -10.70 2.99 7.27
CA PHE A 50 -10.47 1.55 7.15
C PHE A 50 -10.95 0.78 8.38
N ILE A 51 -11.54 -0.39 8.16
CA ILE A 51 -11.89 -1.32 9.24
C ILE A 51 -10.77 -2.34 9.35
N GLY A 52 -10.07 -2.27 10.47
CA GLY A 52 -8.81 -2.96 10.70
C GLY A 52 -8.94 -4.18 11.59
N MET A 53 -8.11 -5.20 11.36
CA MET A 53 -7.96 -6.32 12.28
C MET A 53 -6.50 -6.80 12.38
N THR A 54 -6.10 -7.18 13.60
CA THR A 54 -4.85 -7.89 13.89
C THR A 54 -5.14 -9.33 14.29
N LEU A 55 -4.53 -10.33 13.66
CA LEU A 55 -4.84 -11.75 13.93
C LEU A 55 -3.68 -12.72 13.73
N TYR A 56 -3.64 -13.77 14.55
CA TYR A 56 -2.60 -14.79 14.49
C TYR A 56 -3.22 -16.19 14.46
N ASP A 57 -2.40 -17.17 14.10
CA ASP A 57 -2.76 -18.59 14.14
C ASP A 57 -2.89 -19.17 15.57
N TRP A 58 -3.06 -18.32 16.58
CA TRP A 58 -3.22 -18.71 17.97
C TRP A 58 -4.54 -19.45 18.19
N ASP A 59 -4.61 -20.27 19.24
CA ASP A 59 -5.86 -20.70 19.84
C ASP A 59 -5.72 -21.09 21.30
N TYR A 60 -6.38 -20.31 22.16
CA TYR A 60 -6.39 -20.48 23.61
C TYR A 60 -7.65 -21.16 24.13
N GLN A 61 -8.68 -21.30 23.30
CA GLN A 61 -10.03 -21.66 23.74
C GLN A 61 -10.34 -23.12 23.48
N HIS A 62 -9.86 -23.64 22.37
CA HIS A 62 -10.19 -24.99 21.97
C HIS A 62 -9.02 -25.93 22.25
N ASN A 63 -9.33 -27.05 22.89
CA ASN A 63 -8.35 -28.11 23.13
C ASN A 63 -8.26 -29.06 21.92
N ASP A 64 -9.11 -28.86 20.91
CA ASP A 64 -9.04 -29.61 19.67
C ASP A 64 -8.04 -29.00 18.66
N THR A 65 -7.36 -27.90 19.01
CA THR A 65 -6.38 -27.18 18.18
C THR A 65 -4.98 -27.28 18.77
N TYR A 66 -4.66 -26.48 19.79
CA TYR A 66 -3.33 -26.39 20.40
C TYR A 66 -3.40 -26.53 21.92
N PRO A 67 -2.39 -27.13 22.58
CA PRO A 67 -1.15 -27.68 22.02
C PRO A 67 -1.36 -28.97 21.24
N TYR A 68 -0.40 -29.31 20.38
CA TYR A 68 -0.35 -30.62 19.73
C TYR A 68 -0.18 -31.73 20.79
N PRO A 69 -1.01 -32.79 20.78
CA PRO A 69 -0.86 -33.91 21.71
C PRO A 69 0.43 -34.69 21.45
N TRP A 70 0.88 -35.50 22.41
CA TRP A 70 1.97 -36.45 22.19
C TRP A 70 1.43 -37.89 22.13
N PRO A 71 1.74 -38.70 21.09
CA PRO A 71 2.43 -38.32 19.84
C PRO A 71 1.49 -37.57 18.87
N CYS A 72 2.04 -36.70 18.02
CA CYS A 72 1.31 -36.03 16.94
C CYS A 72 2.22 -35.88 15.72
N ASP A 73 1.95 -36.71 14.72
CA ASP A 73 2.58 -36.69 13.41
C ASP A 73 2.05 -35.54 12.54
N ASP A 74 2.52 -35.44 11.30
CA ASP A 74 2.15 -34.36 10.39
C ASP A 74 0.66 -34.34 10.06
N ALA A 75 0.02 -35.51 9.96
CA ALA A 75 -1.41 -35.62 9.73
C ALA A 75 -2.21 -35.09 10.92
N CYS A 76 -1.79 -35.45 12.13
CA CYS A 76 -2.33 -34.89 13.36
C CYS A 76 -2.15 -33.36 13.40
N ARG A 77 -0.95 -32.84 13.13
CA ARG A 77 -0.67 -31.39 13.14
C ARG A 77 -1.55 -30.63 12.14
N LEU A 78 -1.63 -31.12 10.90
CA LEU A 78 -2.48 -30.53 9.87
C LEU A 78 -3.95 -30.52 10.27
N GLN A 79 -4.44 -31.60 10.89
CA GLN A 79 -5.83 -31.65 11.36
C GLN A 79 -6.10 -30.60 12.46
N ARG A 80 -5.15 -30.41 13.38
CA ARG A 80 -5.25 -29.38 14.42
C ARG A 80 -5.23 -27.95 13.84
N GLN A 81 -4.36 -27.69 12.86
CA GLN A 81 -4.31 -26.42 12.14
C GLN A 81 -5.60 -26.14 11.36
N LYS A 82 -6.22 -27.17 10.76
CA LYS A 82 -7.53 -27.09 10.12
C LYS A 82 -8.63 -26.72 11.11
N ASN A 83 -8.65 -27.37 12.27
CA ASN A 83 -9.61 -27.06 13.34
C ASN A 83 -9.44 -25.60 13.80
N ALA A 84 -8.19 -25.14 14.00
CA ALA A 84 -7.92 -23.76 14.40
C ALA A 84 -8.48 -22.76 13.39
N TRP A 85 -8.21 -22.95 12.09
CA TRP A 85 -8.79 -22.14 11.03
C TRP A 85 -10.33 -22.13 11.08
N GLY A 86 -10.95 -23.30 11.23
CA GLY A 86 -12.41 -23.43 11.29
C GLY A 86 -13.04 -22.71 12.49
N HIS A 87 -12.32 -22.55 13.59
CA HIS A 87 -12.83 -21.87 14.79
C HIS A 87 -12.77 -20.35 14.71
N PHE A 88 -11.88 -19.77 13.89
CA PHE A 88 -11.75 -18.31 13.81
C PHE A 88 -12.10 -17.69 12.45
N ASN A 89 -12.09 -18.41 11.33
CA ASN A 89 -12.24 -17.78 10.01
C ASN A 89 -13.55 -16.99 9.84
N TRP A 90 -14.59 -17.32 10.60
CA TRP A 90 -15.83 -16.55 10.64
C TRP A 90 -15.63 -15.08 11.08
N ILE A 91 -14.61 -14.77 11.89
CA ILE A 91 -14.37 -13.39 12.35
C ILE A 91 -13.89 -12.50 11.20
N LEU A 92 -13.08 -13.06 10.30
CA LEU A 92 -12.65 -12.37 9.08
C LEU A 92 -13.88 -11.98 8.23
N ASP A 93 -14.78 -12.93 8.03
CA ASP A 93 -16.01 -12.72 7.27
C ASP A 93 -16.94 -11.71 7.94
N ARG A 94 -17.06 -11.76 9.27
CA ARG A 94 -17.85 -10.83 10.08
C ARG A 94 -17.35 -9.39 9.96
N TYR A 95 -16.04 -9.18 10.02
CA TYR A 95 -15.44 -7.84 9.87
C TYR A 95 -15.51 -7.34 8.44
N ARG A 96 -15.34 -8.23 7.47
CA ARG A 96 -15.57 -7.91 6.05
C ARG A 96 -17.01 -7.47 5.81
N GLU A 97 -18.00 -8.16 6.38
CA GLU A 97 -19.41 -7.76 6.29
C GLU A 97 -19.64 -6.39 6.91
N PHE A 98 -19.08 -6.15 8.09
CA PHE A 98 -19.15 -4.85 8.75
C PHE A 98 -18.51 -3.73 7.90
N ALA A 99 -17.35 -3.99 7.28
CA ALA A 99 -16.72 -3.04 6.36
C ALA A 99 -17.62 -2.72 5.16
N VAL A 100 -18.23 -3.74 4.54
CA VAL A 100 -19.16 -3.55 3.43
C VAL A 100 -20.41 -2.77 3.85
N GLU A 101 -21.01 -3.08 5.01
CA GLU A 101 -22.17 -2.37 5.58
C GLU A 101 -21.89 -0.87 5.76
N HIS A 102 -20.66 -0.52 6.11
CA HIS A 102 -20.20 0.84 6.36
C HIS A 102 -19.52 1.51 5.13
N GLY A 103 -19.50 0.83 3.98
CA GLY A 103 -18.87 1.33 2.75
C GLY A 103 -17.36 1.55 2.88
N LYS A 104 -16.70 0.77 3.72
CA LYS A 104 -15.26 0.84 4.03
C LYS A 104 -14.50 -0.33 3.42
N GLN A 105 -13.19 -0.18 3.31
CA GLN A 105 -12.28 -1.27 2.96
C GLN A 105 -11.71 -1.91 4.23
N MET A 106 -11.32 -3.17 4.12
CA MET A 106 -10.65 -3.90 5.19
C MET A 106 -9.16 -3.56 5.21
N ALA A 107 -8.55 -3.62 6.40
CA ALA A 107 -7.11 -3.66 6.59
C ALA A 107 -6.76 -4.82 7.53
N ILE A 108 -5.79 -5.67 7.15
CA ILE A 108 -5.24 -6.68 8.05
C ILE A 108 -3.88 -6.19 8.53
N SER A 109 -3.89 -5.25 9.47
CA SER A 109 -2.71 -4.46 9.80
C SER A 109 -1.65 -5.20 10.56
N GLU A 110 -1.92 -6.44 10.94
CA GLU A 110 -0.92 -7.34 11.48
C GLU A 110 -1.45 -8.78 11.44
N TRP A 111 -0.75 -9.67 10.75
CA TRP A 111 -1.05 -11.10 10.80
C TRP A 111 0.19 -11.98 10.69
N GLY A 112 0.17 -13.16 11.29
CA GLY A 112 1.30 -14.06 11.19
C GLY A 112 1.11 -15.38 11.91
N VAL A 113 2.12 -16.24 11.84
CA VAL A 113 2.20 -17.44 12.67
C VAL A 113 2.91 -17.11 13.97
N GLY A 114 2.38 -17.60 15.07
CA GLY A 114 2.97 -17.36 16.38
C GLY A 114 3.92 -18.46 16.83
N HIS A 115 5.02 -18.08 17.48
CA HIS A 115 5.90 -19.03 18.14
C HIS A 115 5.39 -19.37 19.55
N GLY A 116 5.15 -20.66 19.79
CA GLY A 116 4.36 -21.17 20.92
C GLY A 116 5.04 -21.11 22.28
N GLN A 117 5.31 -19.92 22.82
CA GLN A 117 5.81 -19.77 24.19
C GLN A 117 4.89 -20.44 25.24
N ASN A 118 3.61 -20.68 24.91
CA ASN A 118 2.63 -21.37 25.76
C ASN A 118 1.94 -22.57 25.09
N GLY A 119 2.43 -23.05 23.93
CA GLY A 119 1.80 -24.16 23.19
C GLY A 119 0.40 -23.87 22.64
N ARG A 120 0.02 -22.60 22.49
CA ARG A 120 -1.30 -22.17 22.00
C ARG A 120 -1.23 -21.54 20.61
N SER A 121 -0.25 -21.95 19.80
CA SER A 121 -0.06 -21.49 18.42
C SER A 121 0.29 -22.67 17.53
N GLY A 122 0.11 -22.48 16.22
CA GLY A 122 0.40 -23.52 15.23
C GLY A 122 1.88 -23.70 14.93
N GLY A 123 2.71 -22.70 15.24
CA GLY A 123 4.15 -22.73 14.99
C GLY A 123 4.46 -22.66 13.50
N ASP A 124 5.22 -23.63 12.98
CA ASP A 124 5.45 -23.79 11.54
C ASP A 124 4.18 -24.30 10.85
N ASN A 125 3.32 -23.36 10.45
CA ASN A 125 1.94 -23.53 10.03
C ASN A 125 1.71 -22.96 8.61
N PRO A 126 2.23 -23.62 7.56
CA PRO A 126 2.01 -23.22 6.16
C PRO A 126 0.52 -23.24 5.79
N TYR A 127 -0.29 -24.09 6.44
CA TYR A 127 -1.73 -24.15 6.20
C TYR A 127 -2.43 -22.82 6.51
N PHE A 128 -2.08 -22.17 7.63
CA PHE A 128 -2.61 -20.85 7.96
C PHE A 128 -2.19 -19.79 6.93
N ILE A 129 -0.94 -19.84 6.45
CA ILE A 129 -0.46 -18.91 5.41
C ILE A 129 -1.27 -19.04 4.12
N HIS A 130 -1.45 -20.26 3.58
CA HIS A 130 -2.25 -20.47 2.36
C HIS A 130 -3.70 -20.02 2.54
N ARG A 131 -4.27 -20.25 3.72
CA ARG A 131 -5.65 -19.86 4.01
C ARG A 131 -5.83 -18.35 4.14
N MET A 132 -4.89 -17.68 4.81
CA MET A 132 -4.84 -16.21 4.84
C MET A 132 -4.64 -15.64 3.45
N ALA A 133 -3.72 -16.18 2.66
CA ALA A 133 -3.49 -15.76 1.28
C ALA A 133 -4.74 -15.90 0.42
N ALA A 134 -5.42 -17.05 0.49
CA ALA A 134 -6.67 -17.27 -0.23
C ALA A 134 -7.75 -16.24 0.16
N TRP A 135 -7.89 -15.93 1.46
CA TRP A 135 -8.84 -14.94 1.94
C TRP A 135 -8.44 -13.51 1.52
N LEU A 136 -7.17 -13.13 1.68
CA LEU A 136 -6.66 -11.81 1.31
C LEU A 136 -6.78 -11.53 -0.20
N LYS A 137 -6.56 -12.54 -1.04
CA LYS A 137 -6.62 -12.43 -2.50
C LYS A 137 -8.04 -12.49 -3.07
N ASP A 138 -9.05 -12.86 -2.27
CA ASP A 138 -10.44 -12.86 -2.72
C ASP A 138 -10.96 -11.41 -2.80
N PRO A 139 -11.29 -10.90 -4.00
CA PRO A 139 -11.71 -9.52 -4.18
C PRO A 139 -13.03 -9.18 -3.45
N VAL A 140 -13.83 -10.18 -3.05
CA VAL A 140 -15.03 -9.97 -2.23
C VAL A 140 -14.68 -9.41 -0.85
N ASN A 141 -13.43 -9.60 -0.38
CA ASN A 141 -13.01 -9.16 0.95
C ASN A 141 -12.52 -7.72 1.00
N VAL A 142 -12.33 -7.06 -0.16
CA VAL A 142 -12.02 -5.62 -0.29
C VAL A 142 -10.90 -5.15 0.66
N VAL A 143 -9.80 -5.90 0.69
CA VAL A 143 -8.65 -5.63 1.58
C VAL A 143 -7.74 -4.58 0.94
N ASN A 144 -7.61 -3.41 1.57
CA ASN A 144 -6.72 -2.35 1.10
C ASN A 144 -5.24 -2.70 1.32
N TYR A 145 -4.90 -3.16 2.52
CA TYR A 145 -3.56 -3.62 2.80
C TYR A 145 -3.58 -4.72 3.85
N HIS A 146 -2.50 -5.49 3.85
CA HIS A 146 -2.18 -6.38 4.94
C HIS A 146 -0.70 -6.24 5.29
N ILE A 147 -0.38 -6.45 6.57
CA ILE A 147 0.98 -6.44 7.07
C ILE A 147 1.20 -7.79 7.73
N TYR A 148 2.21 -8.52 7.25
CA TYR A 148 2.65 -9.74 7.91
C TYR A 148 3.58 -9.37 9.07
N PHE A 149 3.30 -9.85 10.29
CA PHE A 149 4.07 -9.56 11.49
C PHE A 149 5.33 -10.41 11.60
N ASP A 150 6.41 -9.79 12.08
CA ASP A 150 7.67 -10.48 12.36
C ASP A 150 8.47 -9.83 13.52
N VAL A 151 9.04 -10.64 14.42
CA VAL A 151 9.76 -10.21 15.64
C VAL A 151 10.96 -11.13 15.91
N ASN A 152 12.12 -10.54 16.26
CA ASN A 152 12.76 -10.89 17.54
C ASN A 152 13.69 -9.83 18.16
N ASN A 153 13.57 -9.73 19.48
CA ASN A 153 14.29 -8.97 20.51
C ASN A 153 15.62 -8.28 20.11
N GLU A 154 15.62 -6.93 20.20
CA GLU A 154 16.67 -6.05 20.78
C GLU A 154 16.61 -4.60 20.22
N ASN A 155 15.48 -3.92 20.39
CA ASN A 155 15.36 -2.45 20.35
C ASN A 155 15.72 -1.67 19.05
N ASN A 156 15.80 -2.29 17.87
CA ASN A 156 15.89 -1.56 16.60
C ASN A 156 14.76 -1.97 15.63
N HIS A 157 13.96 -0.99 15.19
CA HIS A 157 12.94 -1.18 14.16
C HIS A 157 13.61 -1.23 12.78
N GLU A 158 13.87 -2.44 12.29
CA GLU A 158 14.31 -2.69 10.91
C GLU A 158 13.28 -3.60 10.22
N LEU A 159 13.08 -3.42 8.91
CA LEU A 159 12.39 -4.41 8.07
C LEU A 159 13.26 -5.67 8.08
N GLN A 160 12.98 -6.65 8.93
CA GLN A 160 13.80 -7.86 9.00
C GLN A 160 13.33 -8.97 8.06
N ASP A 161 14.35 -9.65 7.57
CA ASP A 161 14.46 -10.38 6.32
C ASP A 161 14.43 -11.89 6.61
N TRP A 162 13.23 -12.41 6.86
CA TRP A 162 13.01 -13.82 7.21
C TRP A 162 12.80 -14.72 5.99
N VAL A 163 12.90 -14.13 4.80
CA VAL A 163 13.16 -14.83 3.54
C VAL A 163 14.62 -15.31 3.47
N VAL A 164 15.54 -14.68 4.22
CA VAL A 164 16.98 -14.93 4.10
C VAL A 164 17.56 -15.84 5.22
N TRP A 165 16.86 -16.11 6.34
CA TRP A 165 17.36 -17.04 7.40
C TRP A 165 16.27 -17.92 8.08
N PRO A 166 15.98 -19.14 7.56
CA PRO A 166 14.75 -19.90 7.84
C PRO A 166 14.79 -20.86 9.07
N MET A 167 15.38 -20.50 10.21
CA MET A 167 15.66 -21.50 11.27
C MET A 167 14.48 -21.90 12.18
N HIS A 168 13.34 -21.17 12.20
CA HIS A 168 12.25 -21.43 13.18
C HIS A 168 10.87 -21.77 12.60
N SER A 169 10.53 -21.36 11.38
CA SER A 169 9.27 -21.75 10.69
C SER A 169 9.47 -21.86 9.17
N PRO A 170 10.39 -22.73 8.72
CA PRO A 170 10.81 -22.80 7.33
C PRO A 170 9.66 -23.10 6.36
N ASN A 171 8.65 -23.89 6.77
CA ASN A 171 7.54 -24.23 5.90
C ASN A 171 6.54 -23.06 5.78
N SER A 172 6.25 -22.34 6.86
CA SER A 172 5.46 -21.09 6.82
C SER A 172 6.12 -20.05 5.93
N SER A 173 7.44 -19.86 6.06
CA SER A 173 8.19 -18.92 5.22
C SER A 173 8.13 -19.34 3.74
N ALA A 174 8.29 -20.62 3.44
CA ALA A 174 8.17 -21.14 2.08
C ALA A 174 6.75 -20.94 1.52
N ALA A 175 5.71 -21.22 2.30
CA ALA A 175 4.32 -20.97 1.89
C ALA A 175 4.05 -19.48 1.67
N TYR A 176 4.64 -18.59 2.48
CA TYR A 176 4.50 -17.15 2.27
C TYR A 176 5.18 -16.72 0.97
N ILE A 177 6.38 -17.23 0.68
CA ILE A 177 7.09 -16.98 -0.59
C ILE A 177 6.32 -17.58 -1.78
N GLU A 178 5.71 -18.74 -1.63
CA GLU A 178 4.86 -19.34 -2.66
C GLU A 178 3.66 -18.44 -2.98
N GLU A 179 2.97 -17.97 -1.93
CA GLU A 179 1.75 -17.18 -2.07
C GLU A 179 2.02 -15.72 -2.47
N PHE A 180 3.10 -15.12 -1.96
CA PHE A 180 3.38 -13.68 -2.08
C PHE A 180 4.75 -13.37 -2.68
N GLY A 181 5.72 -14.28 -2.57
CA GLY A 181 7.07 -14.12 -3.13
C GLY A 181 7.16 -14.33 -4.63
N ASN A 182 6.19 -15.02 -5.24
CA ASN A 182 6.03 -15.14 -6.69
C ASN A 182 5.07 -14.11 -7.30
N GLN A 183 4.87 -12.96 -6.65
CA GLN A 183 4.18 -11.83 -7.28
C GLN A 183 5.06 -11.27 -8.41
N ALA A 184 5.05 -11.94 -9.56
CA ALA A 184 4.93 -11.24 -10.83
C ALA A 184 3.68 -10.36 -10.69
N VAL A 185 3.91 -9.10 -10.30
CA VAL A 185 2.88 -8.08 -10.17
C VAL A 185 1.97 -8.19 -11.39
N PRO A 186 0.66 -8.46 -11.22
CA PRO A 186 -0.26 -8.67 -12.34
C PRO A 186 -0.06 -7.61 -13.42
N THR A 187 -0.05 -8.02 -14.69
CA THR A 187 0.16 -7.16 -15.88
C THR A 187 -0.96 -6.13 -16.13
N GLN A 188 -1.74 -5.78 -15.11
CA GLN A 188 -2.53 -4.57 -15.02
C GLN A 188 -2.95 -4.36 -13.56
N VAL A 189 -1.98 -4.08 -12.68
CA VAL A 189 -2.31 -3.42 -11.40
C VAL A 189 -2.71 -1.99 -11.75
N TYR A 190 -4.01 -1.72 -11.80
CA TYR A 190 -4.53 -0.36 -11.70
C TYR A 190 -4.28 0.12 -10.28
N ILE A 191 -3.06 0.58 -10.00
CA ILE A 191 -2.80 1.47 -8.88
C ILE A 191 -3.68 2.68 -9.17
N GLY A 192 -4.57 3.05 -8.23
CA GLY A 192 -5.39 4.25 -8.40
C GLY A 192 -4.52 5.42 -8.86
N SER A 193 -5.03 6.25 -9.77
CA SER A 193 -4.22 7.34 -10.31
C SER A 193 -3.68 8.23 -9.18
N SER A 194 -2.37 8.42 -9.16
CA SER A 194 -1.68 9.17 -8.11
C SER A 194 -1.22 10.52 -8.64
N ASN A 195 -1.18 11.51 -7.77
CA ASN A 195 -0.44 12.73 -8.05
C ASN A 195 1.06 12.44 -7.93
N LEU A 196 1.86 13.02 -8.82
CA LEU A 196 3.33 12.98 -8.75
C LEU A 196 3.80 14.33 -8.21
N MET A 197 3.97 14.46 -6.90
CA MET A 197 4.27 15.73 -6.25
C MET A 197 5.78 15.90 -6.05
N ALA A 198 6.38 16.87 -6.73
CA ALA A 198 7.81 17.16 -6.60
C ALA A 198 8.14 17.62 -5.18
N LYS A 199 9.12 16.98 -4.54
CA LYS A 199 9.41 17.18 -3.11
C LYS A 199 9.88 18.58 -2.77
N HIS A 200 10.60 19.25 -3.68
CA HIS A 200 11.16 20.58 -3.42
C HIS A 200 10.12 21.70 -3.47
N SER A 201 9.07 21.55 -4.29
CA SER A 201 8.08 22.60 -4.56
C SER A 201 6.69 22.29 -4.04
N TRP A 202 6.40 21.01 -3.70
CA TRP A 202 5.07 20.51 -3.35
C TRP A 202 4.04 20.72 -4.48
N LYS A 203 4.52 20.76 -5.73
CA LYS A 203 3.71 20.91 -6.94
C LYS A 203 3.61 19.59 -7.68
N CYS A 204 2.49 19.39 -8.34
CA CYS A 204 2.16 18.15 -9.04
C CYS A 204 2.59 18.24 -10.49
N VAL A 205 3.09 17.13 -11.05
CA VAL A 205 3.20 16.98 -12.50
C VAL A 205 1.82 17.19 -13.12
N ASP A 206 1.76 18.01 -14.16
CA ASP A 206 0.55 18.56 -14.77
C ASP A 206 0.62 18.40 -16.30
N VAL A 207 -0.45 17.87 -16.87
CA VAL A 207 -0.71 17.93 -18.31
C VAL A 207 -1.17 19.34 -18.65
N THR A 208 -0.22 20.14 -19.14
CA THR A 208 -0.34 21.59 -19.29
C THR A 208 -1.58 21.98 -20.09
N GLY A 209 -2.43 22.82 -19.47
CA GLY A 209 -3.63 23.36 -20.12
C GLY A 209 -4.66 22.31 -20.49
N TRP A 210 -4.66 21.13 -19.84
CA TRP A 210 -5.55 20.01 -20.15
C TRP A 210 -5.47 19.52 -21.59
N SER A 211 -4.39 19.84 -22.30
CA SER A 211 -4.27 19.51 -23.72
C SER A 211 -4.18 17.99 -23.91
N SER A 212 -4.80 17.49 -24.96
CA SER A 212 -4.69 16.10 -25.42
C SER A 212 -3.69 15.92 -26.55
N ALA A 213 -2.92 16.96 -26.90
CA ALA A 213 -1.92 16.90 -27.96
C ALA A 213 -0.78 15.92 -27.61
N ASP A 214 -0.31 15.16 -28.61
CA ASP A 214 0.97 14.47 -28.53
C ASP A 214 2.13 15.48 -28.50
N ASP A 215 3.27 15.04 -27.99
CA ASP A 215 4.48 15.84 -27.79
C ASP A 215 4.28 17.10 -26.91
N LEU A 216 3.19 17.15 -26.14
CA LEU A 216 2.97 18.20 -25.14
C LEU A 216 3.97 18.02 -23.98
N GLU A 217 4.78 19.04 -23.75
CA GLU A 217 5.67 19.11 -22.58
C GLU A 217 4.86 19.16 -21.28
N LEU A 218 5.20 18.31 -20.32
CA LEU A 218 4.61 18.35 -18.99
C LEU A 218 5.30 19.43 -18.14
N SER A 219 4.52 20.09 -17.30
CA SER A 219 5.02 21.06 -16.31
C SER A 219 4.64 20.62 -14.91
N GLN A 220 5.19 21.25 -13.88
CA GLN A 220 4.58 21.20 -12.55
C GLN A 220 3.53 22.30 -12.40
N TYR A 221 2.49 22.09 -11.60
CA TYR A 221 1.52 23.11 -11.21
C TYR A 221 1.11 22.91 -9.75
N THR A 222 0.56 23.95 -9.10
CA THR A 222 -0.07 23.79 -7.78
C THR A 222 -1.01 22.59 -7.79
N CYS A 223 -0.82 21.65 -6.85
CA CYS A 223 -1.68 20.48 -6.75
C CYS A 223 -3.13 20.91 -6.47
N VAL A 224 -4.08 20.40 -7.27
CA VAL A 224 -5.52 20.65 -7.11
C VAL A 224 -6.23 19.32 -6.86
N ASN A 225 -7.15 19.32 -5.87
CA ASN A 225 -7.94 18.13 -5.54
C ASN A 225 -8.81 17.70 -6.72
N GLN A 226 -8.88 16.38 -6.96
CA GLN A 226 -9.68 15.76 -8.03
C GLN A 226 -9.40 16.31 -9.44
N GLN A 227 -8.19 16.80 -9.66
CA GLN A 227 -7.77 17.37 -10.93
C GLN A 227 -7.13 16.29 -11.81
N TRP A 228 -7.90 15.72 -12.75
CA TRP A 228 -7.47 14.58 -13.57
C TRP A 228 -6.25 14.87 -14.46
N ASN A 229 -6.00 16.13 -14.85
CA ASN A 229 -4.80 16.47 -15.62
C ASN A 229 -3.51 16.45 -14.78
N GLN A 230 -3.61 16.27 -13.47
CA GLN A 230 -2.48 16.13 -12.53
C GLN A 230 -2.35 14.73 -11.93
N GLN A 231 -3.17 13.79 -12.40
CA GLN A 231 -3.22 12.42 -11.90
C GLN A 231 -2.70 11.46 -12.96
N PHE A 232 -1.93 10.46 -12.54
CA PHE A 232 -1.33 9.47 -13.42
C PHE A 232 -1.60 8.07 -12.88
N TYR A 233 -2.14 7.19 -13.72
CA TYR A 233 -2.10 5.75 -13.47
C TYR A 233 -0.65 5.27 -13.58
N ILE A 234 -0.25 4.46 -12.62
CA ILE A 234 1.07 3.83 -12.58
C ILE A 234 0.85 2.36 -12.89
N ASP A 235 0.96 2.00 -14.17
CA ASP A 235 0.69 0.65 -14.64
C ASP A 235 2.00 -0.14 -14.65
N HIS A 236 2.06 -1.26 -13.92
CA HIS A 236 3.20 -2.18 -13.98
C HIS A 236 3.22 -2.94 -15.31
N VAL A 237 4.37 -2.94 -15.98
CA VAL A 237 4.56 -3.56 -17.31
C VAL A 237 5.60 -4.70 -17.31
N GLY A 238 5.96 -5.22 -16.13
CA GLY A 238 6.92 -6.32 -15.95
C GLY A 238 8.32 -5.84 -15.56
N SER A 239 9.12 -6.74 -14.98
CA SER A 239 10.54 -6.50 -14.65
C SER A 239 10.81 -5.23 -13.83
N ASN A 240 9.92 -4.89 -12.89
CA ASN A 240 9.98 -3.67 -12.08
C ASN A 240 9.98 -2.37 -12.93
N GLN A 241 9.27 -2.40 -14.05
CA GLN A 241 9.07 -1.26 -14.95
C GLN A 241 7.60 -0.86 -14.96
N TYR A 242 7.36 0.42 -15.16
CA TYR A 242 6.05 1.05 -15.08
C TYR A 242 5.85 2.01 -16.27
N THR A 243 4.61 2.11 -16.75
CA THR A 243 4.17 3.23 -17.59
C THR A 243 3.35 4.19 -16.74
N LEU A 244 3.61 5.49 -16.86
CA LEU A 244 2.83 6.53 -16.18
C LEU A 244 1.86 7.14 -17.18
N LYS A 245 0.56 6.91 -17.01
CA LYS A 245 -0.47 7.29 -17.97
C LYS A 245 -1.37 8.35 -17.36
N SER A 246 -1.55 9.49 -18.03
CA SER A 246 -2.43 10.55 -17.55
C SER A 246 -3.85 10.03 -17.36
N HIS A 247 -4.45 10.33 -16.21
CA HIS A 247 -5.86 10.02 -15.94
C HIS A 247 -6.78 10.72 -16.94
N HIS A 248 -6.50 11.99 -17.23
CA HIS A 248 -7.30 12.78 -18.15
C HIS A 248 -7.22 12.28 -19.60
N THR A 249 -6.02 12.11 -20.15
CA THR A 249 -5.85 11.88 -21.59
C THR A 249 -5.66 10.43 -21.98
N GLN A 250 -5.41 9.54 -21.01
CA GLN A 250 -5.00 8.15 -21.24
C GLN A 250 -3.69 8.00 -22.04
N LYS A 251 -2.90 9.08 -22.17
CA LYS A 251 -1.59 9.10 -22.84
C LYS A 251 -0.46 8.88 -21.84
N CYS A 252 0.64 8.30 -22.33
CA CYS A 252 1.78 7.91 -21.53
C CYS A 252 2.80 9.05 -21.43
N MET A 253 3.39 9.20 -20.24
CA MET A 253 4.61 9.95 -20.01
C MET A 253 5.73 9.37 -20.89
N ASP A 254 6.46 10.23 -21.58
CA ASP A 254 7.46 9.85 -22.58
C ASP A 254 8.65 10.81 -22.51
N VAL A 255 9.85 10.30 -22.78
CA VAL A 255 11.03 11.14 -23.00
C VAL A 255 11.01 11.60 -24.45
N ARG A 256 10.94 12.91 -24.69
CA ARG A 256 10.86 13.48 -26.05
C ARG A 256 11.96 12.91 -26.96
N GLY A 257 11.55 12.38 -28.11
CA GLY A 257 12.45 11.77 -29.10
C GLY A 257 13.25 10.58 -28.59
N ALA A 258 12.83 9.97 -27.48
CA ALA A 258 13.55 8.90 -26.79
C ALA A 258 15.03 9.26 -26.51
N SER A 259 15.28 10.54 -26.20
CA SER A 259 16.60 11.13 -26.01
C SER A 259 17.32 10.51 -24.80
N LEU A 260 18.65 10.46 -24.87
CA LEU A 260 19.51 10.10 -23.75
C LEU A 260 20.11 11.33 -23.06
N ALA A 261 19.81 12.56 -23.51
CA ALA A 261 20.41 13.78 -23.00
C ALA A 261 19.80 14.20 -21.65
N SER A 262 20.62 14.79 -20.78
CA SER A 262 20.12 15.50 -19.58
C SER A 262 19.43 16.78 -20.04
N GLY A 263 18.32 17.15 -19.38
CA GLY A 263 17.47 18.27 -19.79
C GLY A 263 16.52 17.95 -20.94
N ALA A 264 16.47 16.70 -21.43
CA ALA A 264 15.45 16.33 -22.41
C ALA A 264 14.07 16.36 -21.74
N SER A 265 13.10 17.01 -22.41
CA SER A 265 11.76 17.17 -21.84
C SER A 265 11.01 15.85 -21.68
N ILE A 266 10.22 15.80 -20.63
CA ILE A 266 9.18 14.80 -20.46
C ILE A 266 7.89 15.34 -21.09
N VAL A 267 7.27 14.51 -21.91
CA VAL A 267 6.06 14.83 -22.68
C VAL A 267 4.97 13.80 -22.45
N GLN A 268 3.77 14.02 -22.96
CA GLN A 268 2.80 12.95 -23.16
C GLN A 268 2.71 12.55 -24.64
N ASN A 269 2.56 11.25 -24.88
CA ASN A 269 2.31 10.67 -26.19
C ASN A 269 1.34 9.50 -26.09
N SER A 270 0.73 9.13 -27.21
CA SER A 270 0.05 7.84 -27.34
C SER A 270 0.93 6.69 -26.84
N CYS A 271 0.35 5.85 -25.96
CA CYS A 271 1.08 4.76 -25.31
C CYS A 271 1.56 3.71 -26.31
N ASN A 272 2.80 3.27 -26.18
CA ASN A 272 3.41 2.20 -26.97
C ASN A 272 4.43 1.42 -26.13
N SER A 273 5.14 0.46 -26.75
CA SER A 273 6.08 -0.43 -26.05
C SER A 273 7.51 0.11 -25.92
N SER A 274 7.78 1.36 -26.30
CA SER A 274 9.11 1.99 -26.27
C SER A 274 9.65 2.09 -24.84
N GLU A 275 10.96 1.89 -24.69
CA GLU A 275 11.66 2.12 -23.41
C GLU A 275 11.67 3.60 -22.98
N SER A 276 11.39 4.54 -23.89
CA SER A 276 11.21 5.95 -23.54
C SER A 276 9.94 6.24 -22.74
N GLN A 277 8.97 5.32 -22.76
CA GLN A 277 7.72 5.39 -21.99
C GLN A 277 7.72 4.46 -20.77
N LYS A 278 8.82 3.75 -20.51
CA LYS A 278 8.97 2.83 -19.39
C LYS A 278 9.89 3.45 -18.34
N PHE A 279 9.50 3.32 -17.08
CA PHE A 279 10.20 3.91 -15.95
C PHE A 279 10.36 2.89 -14.83
N GLN A 280 11.47 2.94 -14.09
CA GLN A 280 11.61 2.31 -12.80
C GLN A 280 11.22 3.32 -11.72
N ILE A 281 10.43 2.88 -10.73
CA ILE A 281 10.07 3.71 -9.57
C ILE A 281 10.86 3.16 -8.38
N LYS A 282 11.84 3.95 -7.90
CA LYS A 282 12.76 3.54 -6.84
C LYS A 282 12.50 4.34 -5.58
N ALA A 283 12.17 3.66 -4.49
CA ALA A 283 12.01 4.27 -3.18
C ALA A 283 13.33 4.89 -2.69
N VAL A 284 13.24 6.11 -2.17
CA VAL A 284 14.34 6.83 -1.52
C VAL A 284 14.14 6.83 0.00
N SER A 285 12.89 7.02 0.44
CA SER A 285 12.42 6.88 1.81
C SER A 285 10.91 6.61 1.79
N PHE A 286 10.27 6.38 2.95
CA PHE A 286 8.84 6.09 3.01
C PHE A 286 8.01 7.16 2.28
N GLY A 287 7.25 6.74 1.25
CA GLY A 287 6.39 7.62 0.45
C GLY A 287 7.11 8.50 -0.58
N LEU A 288 8.43 8.40 -0.74
CA LEU A 288 9.23 9.27 -1.60
C LEU A 288 10.06 8.48 -2.62
N TYR A 289 9.96 8.84 -3.89
CA TYR A 289 10.47 8.02 -4.99
C TYR A 289 11.27 8.82 -6.02
N ASN A 290 12.28 8.19 -6.62
CA ASN A 290 12.81 8.60 -7.92
C ASN A 290 12.06 7.85 -9.02
N ILE A 291 11.73 8.55 -10.11
CA ILE A 291 11.18 7.97 -11.34
C ILE A 291 12.30 7.97 -12.38
N ILE A 292 12.75 6.80 -12.82
CA ILE A 292 13.95 6.65 -13.62
C ILE A 292 13.56 6.09 -14.98
N ASN A 293 13.84 6.78 -16.08
CA ASN A 293 13.53 6.26 -17.40
C ASN A 293 14.39 5.02 -17.72
N VAL A 294 13.76 3.96 -18.22
CA VAL A 294 14.41 2.67 -18.52
C VAL A 294 15.46 2.82 -19.61
N LYS A 295 15.17 3.60 -20.66
CA LYS A 295 16.09 3.77 -21.80
C LYS A 295 17.36 4.54 -21.42
N SER A 296 17.21 5.63 -20.68
CA SER A 296 18.30 6.57 -20.41
C SER A 296 19.00 6.36 -19.06
N GLY A 297 18.35 5.66 -18.12
CA GLY A 297 18.81 5.55 -16.74
C GLY A 297 18.76 6.88 -15.96
N LYS A 298 18.04 7.89 -16.48
CA LYS A 298 17.96 9.23 -15.90
C LYS A 298 16.67 9.46 -15.12
N CYS A 299 16.76 10.31 -14.11
CA CYS A 299 15.66 10.63 -13.22
C CYS A 299 14.77 11.70 -13.85
N VAL A 300 13.46 11.52 -13.78
CA VAL A 300 12.50 12.61 -13.97
C VAL A 300 12.79 13.69 -12.92
N ALA A 301 12.73 14.94 -13.33
CA ALA A 301 13.11 16.09 -12.53
C ALA A 301 12.32 17.34 -12.90
N VAL A 302 12.16 18.25 -11.96
CA VAL A 302 11.78 19.64 -12.26
C VAL A 302 13.04 20.41 -12.61
N SER A 303 13.12 20.90 -13.84
CA SER A 303 14.33 21.53 -14.37
C SER A 303 14.76 22.73 -13.53
N GLY A 304 16.04 22.75 -13.14
CA GLY A 304 16.61 23.83 -12.33
C GLY A 304 15.98 24.00 -10.95
N ALA A 305 15.25 22.98 -10.45
CA ALA A 305 14.44 23.08 -9.23
C ALA A 305 13.49 24.29 -9.22
N ASP A 306 12.98 24.69 -10.39
CA ASP A 306 12.00 25.78 -10.50
C ASP A 306 10.81 25.50 -9.57
N SER A 307 10.28 26.54 -8.91
CA SER A 307 9.11 26.46 -8.02
C SER A 307 7.87 27.13 -8.61
N SER A 308 7.97 27.64 -9.86
CA SER A 308 6.86 28.22 -10.61
C SER A 308 5.88 27.16 -11.12
N ASN A 309 4.64 27.56 -11.40
CA ASN A 309 3.62 26.72 -12.04
C ASN A 309 3.91 26.37 -13.52
N SER A 310 5.05 26.81 -14.05
CA SER A 310 5.52 26.49 -15.40
C SER A 310 6.86 25.75 -15.38
N GLY A 311 7.31 25.31 -14.20
CA GLY A 311 8.55 24.56 -14.06
C GLY A 311 8.49 23.31 -14.93
N LYS A 312 9.44 23.17 -15.84
CA LYS A 312 9.45 22.11 -16.86
C LYS A 312 9.80 20.76 -16.24
N ILE A 313 9.11 19.71 -16.65
CA ILE A 313 9.49 18.34 -16.31
C ILE A 313 10.47 17.83 -17.37
N VAL A 314 11.64 17.39 -16.93
CA VAL A 314 12.74 16.92 -17.77
C VAL A 314 13.29 15.60 -17.21
N GLN A 315 14.16 14.92 -17.96
CA GLN A 315 15.06 13.92 -17.38
C GLN A 315 16.43 14.50 -17.12
N GLU A 316 17.05 14.13 -16.01
CA GLU A 316 18.40 14.55 -15.63
C GLU A 316 19.19 13.37 -15.05
N THR A 317 20.53 13.49 -15.05
CA THR A 317 21.36 12.52 -14.31
C THR A 317 20.88 12.43 -12.87
N CYS A 318 20.62 11.21 -12.39
CA CYS A 318 20.16 10.99 -11.02
C CYS A 318 21.23 11.44 -10.01
N VAL A 319 20.85 12.34 -9.09
CA VAL A 319 21.72 12.86 -8.04
C VAL A 319 21.14 12.49 -6.67
N PRO A 320 21.87 11.74 -5.82
CA PRO A 320 21.42 11.42 -4.47
C PRO A 320 21.05 12.67 -3.67
N GLY A 321 19.87 12.65 -3.03
CA GLY A 321 19.38 13.78 -2.22
C GLY A 321 18.83 14.98 -3.00
N ALA A 322 18.85 14.98 -4.34
CA ALA A 322 18.28 16.06 -5.13
C ALA A 322 16.74 16.05 -5.06
N MET A 323 16.16 16.88 -4.19
CA MET A 323 14.72 16.91 -3.93
C MET A 323 13.86 17.24 -5.16
N HIS A 324 14.39 17.97 -6.15
CA HIS A 324 13.69 18.25 -7.40
C HIS A 324 13.62 17.05 -8.35
N GLN A 325 14.28 15.94 -8.01
CA GLN A 325 14.23 14.64 -8.71
C GLN A 325 13.42 13.59 -7.93
N GLN A 326 12.82 13.98 -6.79
CA GLN A 326 12.11 13.10 -5.88
C GLN A 326 10.63 13.48 -5.85
N PHE A 327 9.75 12.49 -5.91
CA PHE A 327 8.32 12.68 -5.98
C PHE A 327 7.61 11.90 -4.89
N GLU A 328 6.70 12.58 -4.18
CA GLU A 328 5.70 11.93 -3.36
C GLU A 328 4.58 11.41 -4.27
N MET A 329 4.18 10.16 -4.03
CA MET A 329 3.13 9.47 -4.79
C MET A 329 2.00 9.11 -3.84
N ASN A 330 1.07 10.05 -3.66
CA ASN A 330 -0.12 9.84 -2.83
C ASN A 330 -1.07 8.91 -3.59
N GLY A 331 -1.20 7.66 -3.14
CA GLY A 331 -2.08 6.68 -3.78
C GLY A 331 -1.43 5.34 -4.16
N MET A 332 -0.16 5.11 -3.86
CA MET A 332 0.43 3.76 -3.89
C MET A 332 -0.02 2.89 -2.70
N GLY A 333 -1.31 2.98 -2.35
CA GLY A 333 -2.00 1.99 -1.56
C GLY A 333 -2.41 0.89 -2.53
N VAL A 334 -1.96 -0.32 -2.26
CA VAL A 334 -2.44 -1.54 -2.92
C VAL A 334 -3.97 -1.54 -2.82
N ARG A 335 -4.65 -1.96 -3.87
CA ARG A 335 -6.09 -2.24 -3.81
C ARG A 335 -6.30 -3.73 -3.68
#